data_AF-A0A2V1A9H0-F1
#
_entry.id   AF-A0A2V1A9H0-F1
#
_cell.length_a   1.000
_cell.length_b   1.000
_cell.length_c   1.000
_cell.angle_alpha   90.00
_cell.angle_beta   90.00
_cell.angle_gamma   90.00
#
_symmetry.space_group_name_H-M   'P 1'
#
loop_
_entity.id
_entity.type
_entity.pdbx_description
1 polymer ?
#
loop_
_entity_poly.entity_id
_entity_poly.type
_entity_poly.pdbx_seq_one_letter_code
_entity_poly.pdbx_strand_id
1 'polypeptide(L)'
;MLWDVLNFAATLGIAYYAYDNYVAKVKLEKVIKQTTAINTKAMQQQQQLFANARQKHLQDMMKVARASHRATFKMGVHIAMLRKQLIDAGVEPVEADKALEEYRQSVQAKSANGVEYLWLDSSSPYKSLMPHVRDYRGGTALEKEDPTE
;
A
#
# COMPACT_ATOMS: atom_id res chain seq x y z
N MET A 1 -65.09 51.87 -3.39
CA MET A 1 -63.93 52.53 -4.04
C MET A 1 -62.63 52.38 -3.25
N LEU A 2 -62.48 52.95 -2.04
CA LEU A 2 -61.17 52.92 -1.35
C LEU A 2 -60.73 51.50 -0.93
N TRP A 3 -61.67 50.68 -0.47
CA TRP A 3 -61.44 49.26 -0.17
C TRP A 3 -61.10 48.41 -1.41
N ASP A 4 -61.72 48.71 -2.55
CA ASP A 4 -61.46 48.00 -3.81
C ASP A 4 -60.06 48.30 -4.34
N VAL A 5 -59.62 49.57 -4.23
CA VAL A 5 -58.26 49.99 -4.57
C VAL A 5 -57.23 49.36 -3.63
N LEU A 6 -57.53 49.27 -2.33
CA LEU A 6 -56.66 48.63 -1.35
C LEU A 6 -56.51 47.12 -1.62
N ASN A 7 -57.62 46.43 -1.92
CA ASN A 7 -57.63 45.00 -2.26
C ASN A 7 -56.88 44.71 -3.57
N PHE A 8 -57.01 45.60 -4.56
CA PHE A 8 -56.28 45.50 -5.81
C PHE A 8 -54.76 45.68 -5.58
N ALA A 9 -54.36 46.69 -4.81
CA ALA A 9 -52.97 46.91 -4.44
C ALA A 9 -52.37 45.75 -3.62
N ALA A 10 -53.14 45.18 -2.68
CA ALA A 10 -52.73 44.04 -1.89
C ALA A 10 -52.52 42.78 -2.77
N THR A 11 -53.42 42.54 -3.72
CA THR A 11 -53.33 41.40 -4.65
C THR A 11 -52.11 41.53 -5.57
N LEU A 12 -51.82 42.74 -6.06
CA LEU A 12 -50.60 43.02 -6.82
C LEU A 12 -49.33 42.83 -5.98
N GLY A 13 -49.35 43.26 -4.72
CA GLY A 13 -48.24 43.05 -3.79
C GLY A 13 -47.94 41.56 -3.54
N ILE A 14 -48.98 40.76 -3.33
CA ILE A 14 -48.85 39.30 -3.16
C ILE A 14 -48.37 38.64 -4.46
N ALA A 15 -48.90 39.05 -5.62
CA ALA A 15 -48.49 38.53 -6.91
C ALA A 15 -47.02 38.85 -7.21
N TYR A 16 -46.58 40.08 -6.92
CA TYR A 16 -45.18 40.50 -7.06
C TYR A 16 -44.26 39.70 -6.13
N TYR A 17 -44.63 39.55 -4.86
CA TYR A 17 -43.86 38.75 -3.90
C TYR A 17 -43.77 37.28 -4.33
N ALA A 18 -44.85 36.68 -4.81
CA ALA A 18 -44.86 35.31 -5.32
C ALA A 18 -43.95 35.15 -6.54
N TYR A 19 -43.94 36.13 -7.45
CA TYR A 19 -43.06 36.15 -8.61
C TYR A 19 -41.58 36.27 -8.21
N ASP A 20 -41.24 37.19 -7.32
CA ASP A 20 -39.86 37.38 -6.84
C ASP A 20 -39.34 36.13 -6.12
N ASN A 21 -40.19 35.50 -5.30
CA ASN A 21 -39.86 34.25 -4.60
C ASN A 21 -39.62 33.09 -5.59
N TYR A 22 -40.44 33.00 -6.65
CA TYR A 22 -40.24 32.01 -7.71
C TYR A 22 -38.91 32.22 -8.45
N VAL A 23 -38.58 33.46 -8.83
CA VAL A 23 -37.32 33.78 -9.51
C VAL A 23 -36.11 33.47 -8.61
N ALA A 24 -36.19 33.82 -7.32
CA ALA A 24 -35.15 33.49 -6.34
C ALA A 24 -34.97 31.98 -6.17
N LYS A 25 -36.07 31.22 -6.09
CA LYS A 25 -36.05 29.76 -5.99
C LYS A 25 -35.41 29.11 -7.21
N VAL A 26 -35.76 29.54 -8.42
CA VAL A 26 -35.16 29.01 -9.67
C VAL A 26 -33.65 29.27 -9.71
N LYS A 27 -33.20 30.45 -9.29
CA LYS A 27 -31.77 30.76 -9.19
C LYS A 27 -31.07 29.87 -8.16
N LEU A 28 -31.65 29.69 -6.97
CA LEU A 28 -31.12 28.81 -5.92
C LEU A 28 -31.03 27.36 -6.38
N GLU A 29 -32.07 26.83 -7.02
CA GLU A 29 -32.06 25.47 -7.57
C GLU A 29 -30.95 25.28 -8.61
N LYS A 30 -30.70 26.29 -9.45
CA LYS A 30 -29.60 26.23 -10.43
C LYS A 30 -28.24 26.16 -9.73
N VAL A 31 -28.02 26.97 -8.70
CA VAL A 31 -26.77 26.94 -7.91
C VAL A 31 -26.63 25.61 -7.18
N ILE A 32 -27.68 25.10 -6.54
CA ILE A 32 -27.67 23.80 -5.85
C ILE A 32 -27.31 22.68 -6.83
N LYS A 33 -27.91 22.66 -8.03
CA LYS A 33 -27.60 21.66 -9.07
C LYS A 33 -26.14 21.73 -9.51
N GLN A 34 -25.59 22.93 -9.69
CA GLN A 34 -24.18 23.10 -10.04
C GLN A 34 -23.25 22.64 -8.91
N THR A 35 -23.51 23.06 -7.67
CA THR A 35 -22.70 22.69 -6.50
C THR A 35 -22.76 21.19 -6.22
N THR A 36 -23.94 20.56 -6.33
CA THR A 36 -24.07 19.11 -6.18
C THR A 36 -23.34 18.36 -7.27
N ALA A 37 -23.42 18.78 -8.53
CA ALA A 37 -22.65 18.16 -9.62
C ALA A 37 -21.13 18.29 -9.42
N ILE A 38 -20.65 19.43 -8.91
CA ILE A 38 -19.24 19.63 -8.60
C ILE A 38 -18.82 18.72 -7.44
N ASN A 39 -19.61 18.67 -6.37
CA ASN A 39 -19.30 17.87 -5.19
C ASN A 39 -19.32 16.37 -5.50
N THR A 40 -20.28 15.87 -6.29
CA THR A 40 -20.32 14.47 -6.69
C THR A 40 -19.12 14.10 -7.55
N LYS A 41 -18.73 14.96 -8.49
CA LYS A 41 -17.53 14.75 -9.30
C LYS A 41 -16.26 14.76 -8.45
N ALA A 42 -16.13 15.70 -7.52
CA ALA A 42 -15.00 15.76 -6.60
C ALA A 42 -14.92 14.50 -5.71
N MET A 43 -16.05 14.04 -5.19
CA MET A 43 -16.13 12.81 -4.41
C MET A 43 -15.75 11.57 -5.23
N GLN A 44 -16.23 11.46 -6.47
CA GLN A 44 -15.85 10.37 -7.37
C GLN A 44 -14.35 10.37 -7.68
N GLN A 45 -13.77 11.55 -7.95
CA GLN A 45 -12.34 11.69 -8.19
C GLN A 45 -11.54 11.28 -6.95
N GLN A 46 -11.97 11.70 -5.77
CA GLN A 46 -11.32 11.32 -4.50
C GLN A 46 -11.39 9.80 -4.29
N GLN A 47 -12.53 9.16 -4.53
CA GLN A 47 -12.68 7.70 -4.45
C GLN A 47 -11.75 6.98 -5.43
N GLN A 48 -11.62 7.45 -6.67
CA GLN A 48 -10.69 6.89 -7.66
C GLN A 48 -9.24 7.04 -7.23
N LEU A 49 -8.85 8.19 -6.69
CA LEU A 49 -7.49 8.41 -6.18
C LEU A 49 -7.16 7.44 -5.04
N PHE A 50 -8.09 7.24 -4.10
CA PHE A 50 -7.91 6.26 -3.02
C PHE A 50 -7.82 4.82 -3.53
N ALA A 51 -8.67 4.43 -4.47
CA ALA A 51 -8.64 3.10 -5.08
C ALA A 51 -7.29 2.84 -5.79
N ASN A 52 -6.82 3.81 -6.57
CA ASN A 52 -5.53 3.74 -7.27
C ASN A 52 -4.36 3.68 -6.29
N ALA A 53 -4.38 4.50 -5.23
CA ALA A 53 -3.34 4.48 -4.19
C ALA A 53 -3.29 3.12 -3.48
N ARG A 54 -4.46 2.55 -3.15
CA ARG A 54 -4.56 1.21 -2.55
C ARG A 54 -4.02 0.13 -3.49
N GLN A 55 -4.39 0.17 -4.76
CA GLN A 55 -3.92 -0.79 -5.75
C GLN A 55 -2.40 -0.71 -5.93
N LYS A 56 -1.85 0.49 -6.03
CA LYS A 56 -0.40 0.71 -6.13
C LYS A 56 0.32 0.16 -4.89
N HIS A 57 -0.19 0.46 -3.69
CA HIS A 57 0.38 -0.07 -2.46
C HIS A 57 0.39 -1.60 -2.42
N LEU A 58 -0.73 -2.25 -2.81
CA LEU A 58 -0.80 -3.70 -2.91
C LEU A 58 0.22 -4.26 -3.92
N GLN A 59 0.36 -3.63 -5.08
CA GLN A 59 1.35 -4.04 -6.09
C GLN A 59 2.78 -3.93 -5.55
N ASP A 60 3.10 -2.85 -4.83
CA ASP A 60 4.42 -2.63 -4.25
C ASP A 60 4.71 -3.66 -3.14
N MET A 61 3.74 -3.98 -2.29
CA MET A 61 3.86 -5.07 -1.30
C MET A 61 4.12 -6.42 -1.97
N MET A 62 3.41 -6.74 -3.06
CA MET A 62 3.61 -7.98 -3.80
C MET A 62 5.01 -8.05 -4.43
N LYS A 63 5.54 -6.93 -4.95
CA LYS A 63 6.90 -6.88 -5.49
C LYS A 63 7.94 -7.16 -4.41
N VAL A 64 7.80 -6.54 -3.22
CA VAL A 64 8.70 -6.77 -2.08
C VAL A 64 8.63 -8.24 -1.63
N ALA A 65 7.42 -8.80 -1.51
CA ALA A 65 7.23 -10.20 -1.15
C ALA A 65 7.88 -11.16 -2.16
N ARG A 66 7.68 -10.94 -3.46
CA ARG A 66 8.33 -11.74 -4.53
C ARG A 66 9.85 -11.64 -4.47
N ALA A 67 10.40 -10.44 -4.31
CA ALA A 67 11.84 -10.24 -4.20
C ALA A 67 12.43 -10.95 -2.97
N SER A 68 11.74 -10.88 -1.84
CA SER A 68 12.11 -11.60 -0.62
C SER A 68 12.09 -13.11 -0.85
N HIS A 69 11.01 -13.63 -1.43
CA HIS A 69 10.88 -15.06 -1.71
C HIS A 69 11.97 -15.59 -2.64
N ARG A 70 12.28 -14.85 -3.72
CA ARG A 70 13.38 -15.18 -4.64
C ARG A 70 14.73 -15.21 -3.91
N ALA A 71 15.01 -14.22 -3.06
CA ALA A 71 16.26 -14.18 -2.28
C ALA A 71 16.36 -15.37 -1.32
N THR A 72 15.28 -15.69 -0.58
CA THR A 72 15.23 -16.85 0.31
C THR A 72 15.42 -18.16 -0.45
N PHE A 73 14.82 -18.30 -1.63
CA PHE A 73 14.98 -19.51 -2.45
C PHE A 73 16.42 -19.68 -2.94
N LYS A 74 17.06 -18.60 -3.43
CA LYS A 74 18.48 -18.59 -3.81
C LYS A 74 19.40 -18.97 -2.64
N MET A 75 19.12 -18.46 -1.44
CA MET A 75 19.83 -18.87 -0.22
C MET A 75 19.62 -20.35 0.09
N GLY A 76 18.40 -20.87 -0.05
CA GLY A 76 18.10 -22.30 0.12
C GLY A 76 18.90 -23.18 -0.84
N VAL A 77 19.01 -22.78 -2.11
CA VAL A 77 19.86 -23.47 -3.10
C VAL A 77 21.33 -23.41 -2.70
N HIS A 78 21.83 -22.25 -2.27
CA HIS A 78 23.21 -22.14 -1.80
C HIS A 78 23.50 -23.06 -0.60
N ILE A 79 22.59 -23.13 0.38
CA ILE A 79 22.70 -24.07 1.50
C ILE A 79 22.73 -25.51 1.01
N ALA A 80 21.88 -25.89 0.04
CA ALA A 80 21.90 -27.24 -0.54
C ALA A 80 23.24 -27.57 -1.23
N MET A 81 23.82 -26.60 -1.94
CA MET A 81 25.15 -26.74 -2.55
C MET A 81 26.24 -26.94 -1.49
N LEU A 82 26.22 -26.16 -0.41
CA LEU A 82 27.17 -26.31 0.71
C LEU A 82 27.03 -27.67 1.38
N ARG A 83 25.80 -28.14 1.61
CA ARG A 83 25.54 -29.48 2.18
C ARG A 83 26.12 -30.57 1.29
N LYS A 84 25.94 -30.46 -0.04
CA LYS A 84 26.54 -31.39 -0.99
C LYS A 84 28.07 -31.38 -0.91
N GLN A 85 28.70 -30.20 -0.88
CA GLN A 85 30.15 -30.07 -0.76
C GLN A 85 30.70 -30.72 0.53
N LEU A 86 29.97 -30.59 1.65
CA LEU A 86 30.34 -31.24 2.91
C LEU A 86 30.25 -32.76 2.80
N ILE A 87 29.14 -33.29 2.25
CA ILE A 87 28.97 -34.73 2.04
C ILE A 87 30.07 -35.28 1.13
N ASP A 88 30.37 -34.59 0.03
CA ASP A 88 31.42 -34.98 -0.92
C ASP A 88 32.81 -34.95 -0.26
N ALA A 89 33.01 -34.11 0.76
CA ALA A 89 34.22 -34.05 1.58
C ALA A 89 34.22 -35.02 2.79
N GLY A 90 33.19 -35.85 2.94
CA GLY A 90 33.06 -36.80 4.06
C GLY A 90 32.66 -36.15 5.39
N VAL A 91 32.16 -34.91 5.37
CA VAL A 91 31.69 -34.18 6.55
C VAL A 91 30.16 -34.19 6.59
N GLU A 92 29.60 -34.55 7.74
CA GLU A 92 28.15 -34.56 7.93
C GLU A 92 27.60 -33.12 8.02
N PRO A 93 26.64 -32.73 7.18
CA PRO A 93 26.09 -31.38 7.23
C PRO A 93 25.23 -31.13 8.46
N VAL A 94 25.20 -29.88 8.90
CA VAL A 94 24.37 -29.45 10.03
C VAL A 94 22.87 -29.58 9.69
N GLU A 95 22.15 -30.28 10.57
CA GLU A 95 20.70 -30.42 10.51
C GLU A 95 19.95 -29.12 10.81
N ALA A 96 18.71 -29.02 10.33
CA ALA A 96 17.90 -27.82 10.49
C ALA A 96 17.62 -27.50 11.97
N ASP A 97 17.41 -28.50 12.82
CA ASP A 97 17.09 -28.30 14.23
C ASP A 97 18.24 -27.66 15.00
N LYS A 98 19.48 -28.11 14.74
CA LYS A 98 20.69 -27.49 15.32
C LYS A 98 20.87 -26.05 14.85
N ALA A 99 20.58 -25.76 13.59
CA ALA A 99 20.63 -24.39 13.07
C ALA A 99 19.58 -23.48 13.71
N LEU A 100 18.39 -24.00 14.04
CA LEU A 100 17.35 -23.26 14.75
C LEU A 100 17.71 -23.00 16.21
N GLU A 101 18.39 -23.94 16.86
CA GLU A 101 18.91 -23.74 18.21
C GLU A 101 19.99 -22.66 18.22
N GLU A 102 20.94 -22.73 17.29
CA GLU A 102 21.97 -21.69 17.12
C GLU A 102 21.36 -20.33 16.81
N TYR A 103 20.32 -20.26 15.98
CA TYR A 103 19.58 -19.02 15.71
C TYR A 103 19.07 -18.38 17.01
N ARG A 104 18.46 -19.16 17.90
CA ARG A 104 17.92 -18.67 19.17
C ARG A 104 19.01 -18.18 20.12
N GLN A 105 20.21 -18.74 20.04
CA GLN A 105 21.32 -18.40 20.92
C GLN A 105 22.10 -17.18 20.40
N SER A 106 22.39 -17.13 19.10
CA SER A 106 23.32 -16.17 18.49
C SER A 106 22.67 -14.96 17.82
N VAL A 107 21.38 -15.02 17.48
CA VAL A 107 20.69 -13.91 16.82
C VAL A 107 20.06 -12.98 17.83
N GLN A 108 20.39 -11.70 17.70
CA GLN A 108 19.79 -10.61 18.45
C GLN A 108 18.75 -9.90 17.58
N ALA A 109 17.63 -9.54 18.20
CA ALA A 109 16.51 -8.86 17.55
C ALA A 109 16.23 -7.53 18.25
N LYS A 110 16.02 -6.47 17.48
CA LYS A 110 15.51 -5.20 17.98
C LYS A 110 14.39 -4.71 17.09
N SER A 111 13.23 -4.48 17.69
CA SER A 111 12.09 -3.87 17.01
C SER A 111 12.12 -2.35 17.22
N ALA A 112 12.01 -1.60 16.13
CA ALA A 112 11.84 -0.16 16.14
C ALA A 112 10.82 0.25 15.08
N ASN A 113 9.79 1.01 15.47
CA ASN A 113 8.73 1.51 14.59
C ASN A 113 8.04 0.41 13.76
N GLY A 114 7.85 -0.79 14.35
CA GLY A 114 7.23 -1.93 13.67
C GLY A 114 8.15 -2.67 12.68
N VAL A 115 9.45 -2.31 12.62
CA VAL A 115 10.46 -3.01 11.84
C VAL A 115 11.38 -3.79 12.78
N GLU A 116 11.54 -5.09 12.54
CA GLU A 116 12.46 -5.95 13.26
C GLU A 116 13.82 -6.00 12.57
N TYR A 117 14.87 -5.63 13.30
CA TYR A 117 16.25 -5.70 12.86
C TYR A 117 16.91 -6.90 13.53
N LEU A 118 17.45 -7.80 12.73
CA LEU A 118 18.11 -9.02 13.16
C LEU A 118 19.60 -8.94 12.83
N TRP A 119 20.46 -9.36 13.76
CA TRP A 119 21.89 -9.51 13.50
C TRP A 119 22.49 -10.60 14.39
N LEU A 120 23.58 -11.21 13.93
CA LEU A 120 24.39 -12.11 14.75
C LEU A 120 25.20 -11.31 15.76
N ASP A 121 25.28 -11.82 16.99
CA ASP A 121 26.17 -11.26 18.00
C ASP A 121 27.63 -11.24 17.51
N SER A 122 28.39 -10.24 17.97
CA SER A 122 29.80 -10.07 17.58
C SER A 122 30.70 -11.19 18.06
N SER A 123 30.28 -11.95 19.08
CA SER A 123 30.99 -13.14 19.55
C SER A 123 30.71 -14.39 18.70
N SER A 124 29.69 -14.37 17.84
CA SER A 124 29.30 -15.55 17.07
C SER A 124 30.34 -15.90 16.00
N PRO A 125 30.83 -17.15 15.95
CA PRO A 125 31.81 -17.59 14.95
C PRO A 125 31.25 -17.57 13.53
N TYR A 126 29.92 -17.55 13.39
CA TYR A 126 29.22 -17.56 12.10
C TYR A 126 29.09 -16.17 11.46
N LYS A 127 29.42 -15.09 12.19
CA LYS A 127 29.21 -13.72 11.72
C LYS A 127 29.96 -13.39 10.43
N SER A 128 31.20 -13.87 10.30
CA SER A 128 32.03 -13.69 9.10
C SER A 128 31.64 -14.61 7.93
N LEU A 129 30.94 -15.70 8.23
CA LEU A 129 30.51 -16.71 7.27
C LEU A 129 29.10 -16.45 6.74
N MET A 130 28.32 -15.62 7.45
CA MET A 130 26.96 -15.30 7.07
C MET A 130 26.94 -14.46 5.79
N PRO A 131 26.31 -14.94 4.71
CA PRO A 131 26.26 -14.18 3.47
C PRO A 131 25.29 -13.00 3.61
N HIS A 132 25.54 -11.92 2.87
CA HIS A 132 24.67 -10.76 2.93
C HIS A 132 23.42 -10.97 2.08
N VAL A 133 22.25 -10.57 2.60
CA VAL A 133 20.98 -10.66 1.87
C VAL A 133 21.03 -9.94 0.51
N ARG A 134 21.87 -8.91 0.39
CA ARG A 134 22.06 -8.16 -0.86
C ARG A 134 22.62 -9.03 -1.98
N ASP A 135 23.43 -10.03 -1.66
CA ASP A 135 24.07 -10.93 -2.63
C ASP A 135 23.01 -11.74 -3.40
N TYR A 136 21.89 -12.06 -2.73
CA TYR A 136 20.77 -12.80 -3.32
C TYR A 136 19.66 -11.90 -3.86
N ARG A 137 19.66 -10.60 -3.50
CA ARG A 137 18.76 -9.59 -4.09
C ARG A 137 19.25 -9.10 -5.45
N GLY A 138 20.56 -9.08 -5.69
CA GLY A 138 21.22 -8.48 -6.85
C GLY A 138 21.05 -9.17 -8.21
N GLY A 139 20.29 -10.26 -8.31
CA GLY A 139 20.04 -10.95 -9.58
C GLY A 139 19.17 -10.18 -10.58
N THR A 140 18.44 -9.15 -10.16
CA THR A 140 17.39 -8.52 -11.00
C THR A 140 17.89 -7.64 -12.16
N ALA A 141 19.18 -7.28 -12.19
CA ALA A 141 19.76 -6.58 -13.35
C ALA A 141 20.22 -7.54 -14.46
N LEU A 142 20.40 -8.83 -14.15
CA LEU A 142 20.86 -9.88 -15.08
C LEU A 142 19.83 -11.01 -15.28
N GLU A 143 18.81 -11.15 -14.42
CA GLU A 143 17.62 -12.00 -14.61
C GLU A 143 16.63 -11.36 -15.59
N LYS A 144 17.11 -10.92 -16.76
CA LYS A 144 16.25 -10.61 -17.91
C LYS A 144 15.75 -11.87 -18.63
N GLU A 145 16.12 -13.06 -18.16
CA GLU A 145 15.74 -14.33 -18.77
C GLU A 145 15.28 -15.27 -17.66
N ASP A 146 14.01 -15.14 -17.27
CA ASP A 146 13.28 -16.29 -16.74
C ASP A 146 12.89 -17.12 -17.99
N PRO A 147 13.37 -18.37 -18.17
CA PRO A 147 13.13 -19.17 -19.38
C PRO A 147 11.68 -19.68 -19.53
N THR A 148 10.74 -19.12 -18.76
CA THR A 148 9.33 -19.53 -18.70
C THR A 148 8.34 -18.39 -18.90
N GLU A 149 8.79 -17.20 -19.33
CA GLU A 149 7.92 -16.17 -19.93
C GLU A 149 8.13 -16.08 -21.45
#